data_AF-A0A8I2IYS6-F1
#
_entry.id   AF-A0A8I2IYS6-F1
#
_cell.length_a   1.000
_cell.length_b   1.000
_cell.length_c   1.000
_cell.angle_alpha   90.00
_cell.angle_beta   90.00
_cell.angle_gamma   90.00
#
_symmetry.space_group_name_H-M   'P 1'
#
loop_
_entity.id
_entity.type
_entity.pdbx_description
1 polymer ?
#
loop_
_entity_poly.entity_id
_entity_poly.type
_entity_poly.pdbx_seq_one_letter_code
_entity_poly.pdbx_strand_id
1 'polypeptide(L)'
;MCRYRALVLTVTSVNVNGLRAAAKKGFVEWLADTSADVLCLQEVRAEPHQLPEHVRTPEGWHVTHAPAAAKGRAGVSLYTRREPDAVRVGFGSTEFDTSGRYVEADLPGVTVASLYLPSGEVGTARQDEKVRFMGEFLAHLKGLRERAAAEGREVVVCGDWNIAHREADLKNWRANKKNSGFLPEEREWLSRVLDPAEGGYVDVVRALHPDVEGPYSWWSYRGRAFDNDSGWRIDYHLSTPGLAARALKGYVERAATHAERWSDHAPVTVVYGP
;
A
#
# COMPACT_ATOMS: atom_id res chain seq x y z
N MET A 1 -26.34 -6.47 24.40
CA MET A 1 -26.41 -6.52 22.93
C MET A 1 -26.18 -5.12 22.38
N CYS A 2 -24.93 -4.75 22.09
CA CYS A 2 -24.63 -3.49 21.43
C CYS A 2 -24.76 -3.72 19.92
N ARG A 3 -25.88 -3.31 19.34
CA ARG A 3 -26.05 -3.28 17.88
C ARG A 3 -25.23 -2.10 17.36
N TYR A 4 -23.94 -2.34 17.10
CA TYR A 4 -23.09 -1.36 16.44
C TYR A 4 -23.59 -1.16 15.00
N ARG A 5 -23.95 0.08 14.65
CA ARG A 5 -24.09 0.48 13.24
C ARG A 5 -22.75 0.21 12.58
N ALA A 6 -22.75 -0.58 11.52
CA ALA A 6 -21.55 -0.84 10.75
C ALA A 6 -20.99 0.50 10.24
N LEU A 7 -19.79 0.82 10.71
CA LEU A 7 -19.11 2.08 10.43
C LEU A 7 -18.52 1.99 9.04
N VAL A 8 -18.71 3.04 8.25
CA VAL A 8 -17.95 3.24 7.02
C VAL A 8 -16.47 3.31 7.41
N LEU A 9 -15.62 2.58 6.70
CA LEU A 9 -14.17 2.55 6.90
C LEU A 9 -13.49 3.21 5.71
N THR A 10 -12.73 4.28 5.95
CA THR A 10 -11.89 4.92 4.94
C THR A 10 -10.44 4.54 5.18
N VAL A 11 -9.82 3.88 4.19
CA VAL A 11 -8.40 3.50 4.23
C VAL A 11 -7.68 4.25 3.13
N THR A 12 -6.52 4.82 3.45
CA THR A 12 -5.63 5.44 2.46
C THR A 12 -4.26 4.80 2.50
N SER A 13 -3.72 4.47 1.34
CA SER A 13 -2.35 4.02 1.16
C SER A 13 -1.52 5.07 0.44
N VAL A 14 -0.30 5.32 0.90
CA VAL A 14 0.65 6.16 0.16
C VAL A 14 2.11 5.83 0.48
N ASN A 15 2.90 5.63 -0.58
CA ASN A 15 4.34 5.66 -0.47
C ASN A 15 4.80 7.13 -0.35
N VAL A 16 5.39 7.49 0.78
CA VAL A 16 5.76 8.88 1.11
C VAL A 16 7.17 9.25 0.63
N ASN A 17 7.93 8.31 0.06
CA ASN A 17 9.30 8.51 -0.44
C ASN A 17 10.22 9.28 0.54
N GLY A 18 10.08 8.97 1.83
CA GLY A 18 10.74 9.64 2.95
C GLY A 18 9.81 10.60 3.67
N LEU A 19 9.27 10.16 4.82
CA LEU A 19 8.29 10.93 5.60
C LEU A 19 8.80 12.29 6.08
N ARG A 20 10.10 12.39 6.41
CA ARG A 20 10.72 13.67 6.80
C ARG A 20 10.75 14.69 5.66
N ALA A 21 10.86 14.24 4.42
CA ALA A 21 10.86 15.11 3.26
C ALA A 21 9.42 15.49 2.89
N ALA A 22 8.50 14.52 2.90
CA ALA A 22 7.08 14.76 2.66
C ALA A 22 6.48 15.76 3.67
N ALA A 23 6.84 15.65 4.95
CA ALA A 23 6.40 16.55 6.02
C ALA A 23 6.78 18.02 5.79
N LYS A 24 7.82 18.30 4.98
CA LYS A 24 8.24 19.66 4.64
C LYS A 24 7.56 20.22 3.37
N LYS A 25 6.73 19.42 2.70
CA LYS A 25 6.25 19.65 1.33
C LYS A 25 4.73 19.59 1.17
N GLY A 26 3.95 19.54 2.24
CA GLY A 26 2.48 19.49 2.17
C GLY A 26 1.83 18.26 2.81
N PHE A 27 2.62 17.26 3.26
CA PHE A 27 2.05 16.06 3.87
C PHE A 27 1.35 16.36 5.21
N VAL A 28 1.85 17.33 5.99
CA VAL A 28 1.29 17.64 7.31
C VAL A 28 -0.10 18.26 7.18
N GLU A 29 -0.23 19.17 6.21
CA GLU A 29 -1.49 19.79 5.82
C GLU A 29 -2.47 18.75 5.32
N TRP A 30 -2.02 17.86 4.42
CA TRP A 30 -2.85 16.74 3.94
C TRP A 30 -3.28 15.78 5.06
N LEU A 31 -2.39 15.47 6.01
CA LEU A 31 -2.69 14.61 7.17
C LEU A 31 -3.72 15.26 8.11
N ALA A 32 -3.73 16.58 8.23
CA ALA A 32 -4.71 17.30 9.02
C ALA A 32 -6.11 17.27 8.37
N ASP A 33 -6.17 17.32 7.03
CA ASP A 33 -7.42 17.42 6.27
C ASP A 33 -8.04 16.05 5.90
N THR A 34 -7.26 14.96 5.93
CA THR A 34 -7.74 13.65 5.48
C THR A 34 -8.85 13.08 6.37
N SER A 35 -9.89 12.56 5.71
CA SER A 35 -10.99 11.83 6.36
C SER A 35 -10.68 10.34 6.57
N ALA A 36 -9.45 9.89 6.33
CA ALA A 36 -9.08 8.50 6.51
C ALA A 36 -9.19 8.07 7.98
N ASP A 37 -9.64 6.83 8.20
CA ASP A 37 -9.62 6.15 9.49
C ASP A 37 -8.31 5.39 9.70
N VAL A 38 -7.71 4.94 8.59
CA VAL A 38 -6.44 4.21 8.57
C VAL A 38 -5.54 4.75 7.45
N LEU A 39 -4.26 5.02 7.78
CA LEU A 39 -3.22 5.40 6.84
C LEU A 39 -2.13 4.34 6.79
N CYS A 40 -1.91 3.78 5.60
CA CYS A 40 -0.81 2.88 5.31
C CYS A 40 0.30 3.68 4.62
N LEU A 41 1.42 3.90 5.31
CA LEU A 41 2.55 4.65 4.77
C LEU A 41 3.70 3.71 4.40
N GLN A 42 4.27 3.90 3.21
CA GLN A 42 5.44 3.15 2.72
C GLN A 42 6.63 4.07 2.48
N GLU A 43 7.84 3.51 2.48
CA GLU A 43 9.09 4.25 2.36
C GLU A 43 9.21 5.42 3.33
N VAL A 44 8.96 5.17 4.60
CA VAL A 44 9.12 6.17 5.68
C VAL A 44 10.56 6.67 5.77
N ARG A 45 11.54 5.77 5.51
CA ARG A 45 13.00 6.02 5.46
C ARG A 45 13.56 6.75 6.69
N ALA A 46 13.01 6.44 7.85
CA ALA A 46 13.41 7.04 9.11
C ALA A 46 13.15 6.09 10.28
N GLU A 47 14.01 6.16 11.28
CA GLU A 47 13.70 5.65 12.61
C GLU A 47 12.77 6.63 13.34
N PRO A 48 11.92 6.17 14.29
CA PRO A 48 10.95 7.03 14.96
C PRO A 48 11.56 8.30 15.57
N HIS A 49 12.73 8.22 16.21
CA HIS A 49 13.37 9.38 16.83
C HIS A 49 13.84 10.46 15.84
N GLN A 50 13.89 10.15 14.55
CA GLN A 50 14.28 11.09 13.48
C GLN A 50 13.08 11.84 12.90
N LEU A 51 11.86 11.38 13.17
CA LEU A 51 10.63 11.96 12.67
C LEU A 51 10.24 13.20 13.50
N PRO A 52 9.78 14.29 12.85
CA PRO A 52 9.11 15.38 13.56
C PRO A 52 7.91 14.86 14.36
N GLU A 53 7.66 15.45 15.53
CA GLU A 53 6.62 14.98 16.45
C GLU A 53 5.23 14.92 15.80
N HIS A 54 4.86 15.94 15.01
CA HIS A 54 3.57 16.04 14.34
C HIS A 54 3.32 15.00 13.23
N VAL A 55 4.32 14.22 12.82
CA VAL A 55 4.13 13.04 11.95
C VAL A 55 4.50 11.74 12.66
N ARG A 56 5.28 11.79 13.74
CA ARG A 56 5.63 10.61 14.54
C ARG A 56 4.46 10.16 15.41
N THR A 57 3.81 11.11 16.06
CA THR A 57 2.69 10.91 16.98
C THR A 57 1.67 12.02 16.77
N PRO A 58 1.06 12.12 15.57
CA PRO A 58 0.03 13.12 15.30
C PRO A 58 -1.16 12.91 16.24
N GLU A 59 -1.77 14.02 16.68
CA GLU A 59 -2.93 14.00 17.56
C GLU A 59 -4.09 13.21 16.92
N GLY A 60 -4.77 12.39 17.72
CA GLY A 60 -5.91 11.59 17.26
C GLY A 60 -5.54 10.34 16.46
N TRP A 61 -4.26 9.95 16.42
CA TRP A 61 -3.79 8.75 15.75
C TRP A 61 -3.00 7.82 16.68
N HIS A 62 -3.30 6.53 16.60
CA HIS A 62 -2.46 5.46 17.10
C HIS A 62 -1.50 5.04 15.98
N VAL A 63 -0.20 5.14 16.23
CA VAL A 63 0.83 4.98 15.22
C VAL A 63 1.72 3.79 15.52
N THR A 64 1.87 2.91 14.54
CA THR A 64 2.95 1.91 14.52
C THR A 64 3.94 2.25 13.43
N HIS A 65 5.22 2.32 13.80
CA HIS A 65 6.33 2.43 12.85
C HIS A 65 7.11 1.11 12.80
N ALA A 66 7.37 0.62 11.59
CA ALA A 66 8.23 -0.53 11.33
C ALA A 66 9.43 -0.07 10.46
N PRO A 67 10.46 0.51 11.07
CA PRO A 67 11.65 0.95 10.33
C PRO A 67 12.44 -0.25 9.79
N ALA A 68 13.17 -0.03 8.70
CA ALA A 68 14.13 -1.01 8.20
C ALA A 68 15.43 -0.98 9.00
N ALA A 69 16.07 -2.14 9.19
CA ALA A 69 17.42 -2.21 9.75
C ALA A 69 18.46 -1.46 8.91
N ALA A 70 18.28 -1.46 7.59
CA ALA A 70 19.06 -0.63 6.67
C ALA A 70 18.62 0.85 6.78
N LYS A 71 19.41 1.66 7.49
CA LYS A 71 19.10 3.07 7.76
C LYS A 71 18.81 3.88 6.50
N GLY A 72 17.74 4.68 6.53
CA GLY A 72 17.35 5.57 5.44
C GLY A 72 16.74 4.86 4.22
N ARG A 73 16.42 3.56 4.33
CA ARG A 73 15.77 2.75 3.28
C ARG A 73 14.41 2.26 3.77
N ALA A 74 13.49 1.99 2.85
CA ALA A 74 12.21 1.33 3.12
C ALA A 74 11.49 1.91 4.35
N GLY A 75 11.00 1.06 5.24
CA GLY A 75 10.23 1.43 6.41
C GLY A 75 8.76 1.64 6.07
N VAL A 76 7.87 1.05 6.86
CA VAL A 76 6.42 1.24 6.73
C VAL A 76 5.86 1.80 8.03
N SER A 77 4.70 2.42 7.96
CA SER A 77 3.92 2.81 9.13
C SER A 77 2.45 2.60 8.90
N LEU A 78 1.72 2.47 10.01
CA LEU A 78 0.28 2.31 10.03
C LEU A 78 -0.29 3.25 11.08
N TYR A 79 -1.10 4.21 10.64
CA TYR A 79 -1.79 5.14 11.54
C TYR A 79 -3.26 4.74 11.57
N THR A 80 -3.84 4.68 12.76
CA THR A 80 -5.24 4.31 12.96
C THR A 80 -5.91 5.32 13.89
N ARG A 81 -7.10 5.83 13.54
CA ARG A 81 -7.84 6.74 14.44
C ARG A 81 -8.39 6.04 15.68
N ARG A 82 -8.61 4.74 15.55
CA ARG A 82 -9.02 3.85 16.64
C ARG A 82 -7.83 3.04 17.10
N GLU A 83 -7.72 2.83 18.41
CA GLU A 83 -6.74 1.90 18.96
C GLU A 83 -6.91 0.50 18.38
N PRO A 84 -5.85 -0.11 17.83
CA PRO A 84 -5.91 -1.45 17.27
C PRO A 84 -6.02 -2.51 18.36
N ASP A 85 -6.79 -3.56 18.11
CA ASP A 85 -6.95 -4.69 19.02
C ASP A 85 -5.64 -5.50 19.13
N ALA A 86 -4.87 -5.55 18.04
CA ALA A 86 -3.53 -6.10 17.99
C ALA A 86 -2.72 -5.49 16.84
N VAL A 87 -1.40 -5.51 16.97
CA VAL A 87 -0.45 -5.05 15.94
C VAL A 87 0.64 -6.09 15.76
N ARG A 88 1.02 -6.35 14.51
CA ARG A 88 2.14 -7.24 14.16
C ARG A 88 3.05 -6.56 13.14
N VAL A 89 4.35 -6.57 13.43
CA VAL A 89 5.41 -6.05 12.55
C VAL A 89 6.14 -7.24 11.93
N GLY A 90 6.35 -7.22 10.63
CA GLY A 90 6.84 -8.38 9.88
C GLY A 90 5.75 -9.42 9.62
N PHE A 91 6.10 -10.44 8.85
CA PHE A 91 5.19 -11.53 8.46
C PHE A 91 5.76 -12.92 8.74
N GLY A 92 6.78 -13.02 9.60
CA GLY A 92 7.41 -14.27 10.00
C GLY A 92 8.51 -14.73 9.06
N SER A 93 9.03 -13.83 8.21
CA SER A 93 10.13 -14.14 7.30
C SER A 93 11.48 -13.92 7.97
N THR A 94 12.33 -14.94 7.93
CA THR A 94 13.73 -14.84 8.38
C THR A 94 14.53 -13.83 7.56
N GLU A 95 14.26 -13.72 6.25
CA GLU A 95 14.97 -12.77 5.37
C GLU A 95 14.42 -11.35 5.50
N PHE A 96 13.10 -11.19 5.61
CA PHE A 96 12.45 -9.89 5.38
C PHE A 96 11.89 -9.17 6.61
N ASP A 97 11.75 -9.81 7.78
CA ASP A 97 11.12 -9.16 8.94
C ASP A 97 11.90 -7.92 9.44
N THR A 98 13.22 -7.90 9.24
CA THR A 98 14.06 -6.73 9.60
C THR A 98 14.12 -5.65 8.51
N SER A 99 13.52 -5.90 7.34
CA SER A 99 13.58 -5.00 6.18
C SER A 99 12.58 -3.85 6.23
N GLY A 100 11.69 -3.81 7.24
CA GLY A 100 10.73 -2.72 7.44
C GLY A 100 9.72 -2.61 6.31
N ARG A 101 9.21 -3.75 5.81
CA ARG A 101 8.35 -3.83 4.62
C ARG A 101 6.89 -4.18 4.92
N TYR A 102 6.57 -4.56 6.16
CA TYR A 102 5.24 -5.01 6.51
C TYR A 102 4.86 -4.68 7.95
N VAL A 103 3.65 -4.17 8.12
CA VAL A 103 2.97 -4.03 9.42
C VAL A 103 1.48 -4.23 9.21
N GLU A 104 0.83 -4.93 10.14
CA GLU A 104 -0.62 -5.11 10.15
C GLU A 104 -1.22 -4.73 11.51
N ALA A 105 -2.45 -4.24 11.50
CA ALA A 105 -3.25 -4.02 12.69
C ALA A 105 -4.64 -4.64 12.55
N ASP A 106 -5.09 -5.22 13.65
CA ASP A 106 -6.44 -5.73 13.80
C ASP A 106 -7.34 -4.61 14.33
N LEU A 107 -8.43 -4.39 13.61
CA LEU A 107 -9.52 -3.51 13.98
C LEU A 107 -10.81 -4.34 14.03
N PRO A 108 -11.91 -3.82 14.62
CA PRO A 108 -13.17 -4.54 14.65
C PRO A 108 -13.63 -4.97 13.25
N GLY A 109 -13.64 -6.29 13.03
CA GLY A 109 -14.09 -6.90 11.77
C GLY A 109 -13.12 -6.80 10.59
N VAL A 110 -11.91 -6.23 10.75
CA VAL A 110 -10.96 -6.09 9.64
C VAL A 110 -9.50 -6.05 10.10
N THR A 111 -8.62 -6.72 9.36
CA THR A 111 -7.17 -6.50 9.41
C THR A 111 -6.77 -5.53 8.31
N VAL A 112 -6.04 -4.47 8.66
CA VAL A 112 -5.45 -3.55 7.70
C VAL A 112 -3.93 -3.66 7.75
N ALA A 113 -3.30 -3.84 6.60
CA ALA A 113 -1.84 -3.93 6.49
C ALA A 113 -1.26 -2.85 5.58
N SER A 114 -0.05 -2.39 5.92
CA SER A 114 0.80 -1.56 5.09
C SER A 114 1.98 -2.39 4.57
N LEU A 115 2.07 -2.53 3.25
CA LEU A 115 3.09 -3.30 2.54
C LEU A 115 3.98 -2.37 1.71
N TYR A 116 5.29 -2.60 1.76
CA TYR A 116 6.24 -2.07 0.77
C TYR A 116 7.01 -3.22 0.13
N LEU A 117 6.50 -3.71 -1.00
CA LEU A 117 7.14 -4.78 -1.76
C LEU A 117 8.47 -4.26 -2.36
N PRO A 118 9.57 -5.04 -2.34
CA PRO A 118 10.84 -4.58 -2.91
C PRO A 118 10.71 -4.08 -4.36
N SER A 119 11.27 -2.90 -4.63
CA SER A 119 11.56 -2.48 -6.01
C SER A 119 12.65 -3.38 -6.59
N GLY A 120 12.56 -3.73 -7.87
CA GLY A 120 13.56 -4.56 -8.55
C GLY A 120 14.32 -3.80 -9.63
N GLU A 121 15.39 -4.43 -10.13
CA GLU A 121 16.18 -3.97 -11.26
C GLU A 121 16.73 -5.19 -12.00
N VAL A 122 16.30 -5.38 -13.25
CA VAL A 122 16.58 -6.60 -14.04
C VAL A 122 18.08 -6.87 -14.12
N GLY A 123 18.47 -8.13 -13.86
CA GLY A 123 19.87 -8.55 -13.90
C GLY A 123 20.68 -8.17 -12.66
N THR A 124 20.03 -7.75 -11.56
CA THR A 124 20.69 -7.40 -10.30
C THR A 124 20.12 -8.21 -9.13
N ALA A 125 20.88 -8.28 -8.03
CA ALA A 125 20.44 -8.91 -6.78
C ALA A 125 19.14 -8.31 -6.20
N ARG A 126 18.75 -7.09 -6.59
CA ARG A 126 17.47 -6.47 -6.18
C ARG A 126 16.27 -7.15 -6.83
N GLN A 127 16.39 -7.56 -8.09
CA GLN A 127 15.33 -8.34 -8.72
C GLN A 127 15.23 -9.72 -8.06
N ASP A 128 16.37 -10.34 -7.72
CA ASP A 128 16.38 -11.62 -7.03
C ASP A 128 15.75 -11.53 -5.63
N GLU A 129 16.03 -10.45 -4.88
CA GLU A 129 15.36 -10.13 -3.60
C GLU A 129 13.84 -10.00 -3.78
N LYS A 130 13.40 -9.24 -4.79
CA LYS A 130 11.98 -9.07 -5.10
C LYS A 130 11.30 -10.40 -5.40
N VAL A 131 11.94 -11.28 -6.18
CA VAL A 131 11.41 -12.59 -6.53
C VAL A 131 11.28 -13.50 -5.29
N ARG A 132 12.28 -13.53 -4.40
CA ARG A 132 12.18 -14.28 -3.14
C ARG A 132 11.08 -13.74 -2.23
N PHE A 133 10.97 -12.42 -2.11
CA PHE A 133 9.89 -11.78 -1.35
C PHE A 133 8.51 -12.17 -1.89
N MET A 134 8.31 -12.09 -3.22
CA MET A 134 7.05 -12.50 -3.86
C MET A 134 6.69 -13.97 -3.53
N GLY A 135 7.68 -14.86 -3.54
CA GLY A 135 7.49 -16.28 -3.20
C GLY A 135 6.97 -16.49 -1.77
N GLU A 136 7.64 -15.91 -0.77
CA GLU A 136 7.22 -16.03 0.64
C GLU A 136 5.91 -15.30 0.91
N PHE A 137 5.72 -14.12 0.30
CA PHE A 137 4.60 -13.25 0.60
C PHE A 137 3.26 -13.81 0.10
N LEU A 138 3.23 -14.54 -1.03
CA LEU A 138 2.01 -15.22 -1.46
C LEU A 138 1.53 -16.26 -0.43
N ALA A 139 2.46 -16.99 0.20
CA ALA A 139 2.10 -17.93 1.28
C ALA A 139 1.56 -17.19 2.51
N HIS A 140 2.18 -16.06 2.88
CA HIS A 140 1.68 -15.19 3.95
C HIS A 140 0.26 -14.69 3.67
N LEU A 141 -0.02 -14.19 2.46
CA LEU A 141 -1.34 -13.67 2.09
C LEU A 141 -2.45 -14.73 2.27
N LYS A 142 -2.17 -15.99 1.95
CA LYS A 142 -3.09 -17.12 2.17
C LYS A 142 -3.34 -17.33 3.67
N GLY A 143 -2.27 -17.46 4.45
CA GLY A 143 -2.37 -17.67 5.90
C GLY A 143 -3.00 -16.48 6.65
N LEU A 144 -2.78 -15.25 6.19
CA LEU A 144 -3.42 -14.04 6.71
C LEU A 144 -4.93 -14.08 6.51
N ARG A 145 -5.39 -14.42 5.31
CA ARG A 145 -6.83 -14.57 5.03
C ARG A 145 -7.47 -15.63 5.90
N GLU A 146 -6.84 -16.80 6.03
CA GLU A 146 -7.34 -17.90 6.85
C GLU A 146 -7.41 -17.53 8.33
N ARG A 147 -6.36 -16.91 8.87
CA ARG A 147 -6.31 -16.42 10.25
C ARG A 147 -7.38 -15.37 10.52
N ALA A 148 -7.51 -14.37 9.66
CA ALA A 148 -8.51 -13.32 9.83
C ALA A 148 -9.93 -13.89 9.77
N ALA A 149 -10.21 -14.79 8.81
CA ALA A 149 -11.51 -15.44 8.68
C ALA A 149 -11.88 -16.28 9.91
N ALA A 150 -10.91 -17.00 10.51
CA ALA A 150 -11.13 -17.77 11.74
C ALA A 150 -11.53 -16.88 12.93
N GLU A 151 -11.16 -15.60 12.89
CA GLU A 151 -11.53 -14.59 13.90
C GLU A 151 -12.69 -13.69 13.46
N GLY A 152 -13.37 -14.01 12.34
CA GLY A 152 -14.49 -13.23 11.83
C GLY A 152 -14.10 -11.86 11.27
N ARG A 153 -12.87 -11.72 10.78
CA ARG A 153 -12.31 -10.48 10.22
C ARG A 153 -12.10 -10.62 8.72
N GLU A 154 -12.37 -9.54 8.00
CA GLU A 154 -11.91 -9.35 6.62
C GLU A 154 -10.45 -8.87 6.60
N VAL A 155 -9.82 -8.80 5.43
CA VAL A 155 -8.45 -8.30 5.26
C VAL A 155 -8.40 -7.27 4.15
N VAL A 156 -7.60 -6.22 4.33
CA VAL A 156 -7.08 -5.38 3.25
C VAL A 156 -5.58 -5.15 3.43
N VAL A 157 -4.82 -5.49 2.38
CA VAL A 157 -3.39 -5.21 2.28
C VAL A 157 -3.21 -4.04 1.34
N CYS A 158 -2.89 -2.89 1.93
CA CYS A 158 -2.62 -1.64 1.25
C CYS A 158 -1.12 -1.49 1.05
N GLY A 159 -0.70 -0.89 -0.05
CA GLY A 159 0.69 -0.49 -0.18
C GLY A 159 1.18 -0.29 -1.59
N ASP A 160 2.49 -0.06 -1.68
CA ASP A 160 3.25 -0.06 -2.92
C ASP A 160 3.74 -1.49 -3.20
N TRP A 161 3.12 -2.10 -4.21
CA TRP A 161 3.43 -3.46 -4.65
C TRP A 161 4.54 -3.49 -5.70
N ASN A 162 5.01 -2.32 -6.18
CA ASN A 162 6.05 -2.20 -7.19
C ASN A 162 5.79 -3.02 -8.47
N ILE A 163 4.52 -3.31 -8.79
CA ILE A 163 4.09 -4.12 -9.94
C ILE A 163 2.83 -3.51 -10.55
N ALA A 164 2.83 -3.21 -11.83
CA ALA A 164 1.62 -2.89 -12.60
C ALA A 164 1.07 -4.19 -13.21
N HIS A 165 -0.22 -4.49 -13.03
CA HIS A 165 -0.79 -5.80 -13.41
C HIS A 165 -1.06 -5.93 -14.91
N ARG A 166 -1.85 -4.99 -15.44
CA ARG A 166 -2.39 -5.00 -16.81
C ARG A 166 -1.76 -3.90 -17.64
N GLU A 167 -1.91 -3.98 -18.95
CA GLU A 167 -1.46 -2.92 -19.86
C GLU A 167 -2.13 -1.57 -19.55
N ALA A 168 -3.37 -1.59 -19.04
CA ALA A 168 -4.08 -0.41 -18.56
C ALA A 168 -3.41 0.24 -17.33
N ASP A 169 -2.58 -0.48 -16.57
CA ASP A 169 -1.96 -0.03 -15.33
C ASP A 169 -0.65 0.75 -15.55
N LEU A 170 -0.24 0.94 -16.80
CA LEU A 170 1.03 1.59 -17.14
C LEU A 170 0.95 2.25 -18.51
N LYS A 171 1.09 3.59 -18.57
CA LYS A 171 0.90 4.34 -19.83
C LYS A 171 1.76 3.83 -20.99
N ASN A 172 3.06 3.65 -20.73
CA ASN A 172 4.05 3.25 -21.74
C ASN A 172 4.37 1.74 -21.68
N TRP A 173 3.36 0.87 -21.58
CA TRP A 173 3.57 -0.55 -21.26
C TRP A 173 4.44 -1.30 -22.28
N ARG A 174 4.35 -0.93 -23.57
CA ARG A 174 5.14 -1.58 -24.65
C ARG A 174 6.64 -1.50 -24.39
N ALA A 175 7.11 -0.33 -23.95
CA ALA A 175 8.52 -0.10 -23.67
C ALA A 175 8.98 -0.71 -22.33
N ASN A 176 8.03 -1.01 -21.43
CA ASN A 176 8.33 -1.44 -20.06
C ASN A 176 8.19 -2.95 -19.83
N LYS A 177 7.81 -3.75 -20.84
CA LYS A 177 7.70 -5.23 -20.73
C LYS A 177 8.97 -5.94 -20.25
N LYS A 178 10.13 -5.29 -20.34
CA LYS A 178 11.44 -5.82 -19.93
C LYS A 178 12.00 -5.14 -18.69
N ASN A 179 11.22 -4.25 -18.07
CA ASN A 179 11.61 -3.50 -16.88
C ASN A 179 10.91 -4.07 -15.65
N SER A 180 11.61 -4.06 -14.52
CA SER A 180 11.01 -4.42 -13.22
C SER A 180 9.77 -3.57 -12.95
N GLY A 181 8.76 -4.21 -12.40
CA GLY A 181 7.41 -3.68 -12.19
C GLY A 181 6.45 -3.96 -13.33
N PHE A 182 6.91 -4.47 -14.48
CA PHE A 182 6.01 -4.91 -15.55
C PHE A 182 6.52 -6.16 -16.28
N LEU A 183 7.38 -6.94 -15.62
CA LEU A 183 7.87 -8.21 -16.17
C LEU A 183 6.73 -9.24 -16.24
N PRO A 184 6.74 -10.16 -17.23
CA PRO A 184 5.73 -11.21 -17.34
C PRO A 184 5.52 -12.00 -16.03
N GLU A 185 6.61 -12.39 -15.37
CA GLU A 185 6.60 -13.18 -14.13
C GLU A 185 6.05 -12.41 -12.92
N GLU A 186 6.26 -11.09 -12.85
CA GLU A 186 5.70 -10.24 -11.80
C GLU A 186 4.19 -10.09 -11.97
N ARG A 187 3.74 -9.93 -13.22
CA ARG A 187 2.32 -9.84 -13.57
C ARG A 187 1.60 -11.17 -13.40
N GLU A 188 2.27 -12.27 -13.72
CA GLU A 188 1.77 -13.62 -13.45
C GLU A 188 1.64 -13.84 -11.94
N TRP A 189 2.65 -13.48 -11.15
CA TRP A 189 2.57 -13.58 -9.69
C TRP A 189 1.41 -12.77 -9.12
N LEU A 190 1.21 -11.52 -9.54
CA LEU A 190 0.06 -10.72 -9.11
C LEU A 190 -1.27 -11.34 -9.56
N SER A 191 -1.31 -12.01 -10.71
CA SER A 191 -2.49 -12.77 -11.15
C SER A 191 -2.80 -13.93 -10.18
N ARG A 192 -1.79 -14.61 -9.65
CA ARG A 192 -1.94 -15.67 -8.64
C ARG A 192 -2.40 -15.14 -7.29
N VAL A 193 -1.99 -13.93 -6.90
CA VAL A 193 -2.52 -13.25 -5.71
C VAL A 193 -4.03 -13.02 -5.85
N LEU A 194 -4.49 -12.67 -7.06
CA LEU A 194 -5.90 -12.40 -7.35
C LEU A 194 -6.72 -13.66 -7.66
N ASP A 195 -6.08 -14.78 -8.00
CA ASP A 195 -6.75 -16.03 -8.35
C ASP A 195 -7.50 -16.61 -7.14
N PRO A 196 -8.82 -16.91 -7.24
CA PRO A 196 -9.63 -17.42 -6.14
C PRO A 196 -9.11 -18.72 -5.49
N ALA A 197 -8.45 -19.59 -6.25
CA ALA A 197 -7.91 -20.85 -5.78
C ALA A 197 -6.51 -20.68 -5.16
N GLU A 198 -5.86 -19.54 -5.38
CA GLU A 198 -4.58 -19.20 -4.77
C GLU A 198 -4.73 -18.12 -3.70
N GLY A 199 -4.40 -16.87 -4.02
CA GLY A 199 -4.47 -15.78 -3.01
C GLY A 199 -5.92 -15.40 -2.68
N GLY A 200 -6.80 -15.41 -3.68
CA GLY A 200 -8.22 -15.06 -3.55
C GLY A 200 -8.47 -13.66 -3.02
N TYR A 201 -7.55 -12.74 -3.30
CA TYR A 201 -7.74 -11.31 -3.05
C TYR A 201 -8.40 -10.63 -4.25
N VAL A 202 -8.98 -9.46 -4.00
CA VAL A 202 -9.59 -8.60 -5.01
C VAL A 202 -8.82 -7.28 -5.05
N ASP A 203 -8.41 -6.87 -6.25
CA ASP A 203 -7.94 -5.51 -6.51
C ASP A 203 -9.14 -4.55 -6.49
N VAL A 204 -9.33 -3.86 -5.38
CA VAL A 204 -10.54 -3.07 -5.12
C VAL A 204 -10.65 -1.88 -6.07
N VAL A 205 -9.54 -1.20 -6.37
CA VAL A 205 -9.54 -0.04 -7.28
C VAL A 205 -9.91 -0.48 -8.69
N ARG A 206 -9.33 -1.60 -9.17
CA ARG A 206 -9.69 -2.15 -10.49
C ARG A 206 -11.12 -2.68 -10.53
N ALA A 207 -11.64 -3.25 -9.45
CA ALA A 207 -13.03 -3.70 -9.38
C ALA A 207 -14.03 -2.54 -9.48
N LEU A 208 -13.70 -1.38 -8.88
CA LEU A 208 -14.51 -0.17 -8.96
C LEU A 208 -14.39 0.56 -10.31
N HIS A 209 -13.23 0.44 -10.97
CA HIS A 209 -12.90 1.14 -12.21
C HIS A 209 -12.39 0.17 -13.29
N PRO A 210 -13.22 -0.78 -13.76
CA PRO A 210 -12.75 -1.85 -14.66
C PRO A 210 -12.22 -1.33 -15.99
N ASP A 211 -12.82 -0.26 -16.52
CA ASP A 211 -12.56 0.26 -17.87
C ASP A 211 -11.63 1.49 -17.91
N VAL A 212 -11.06 1.87 -16.77
CA VAL A 212 -10.20 3.07 -16.65
C VAL A 212 -8.73 2.72 -16.92
N GLU A 213 -8.06 3.44 -17.82
CA GLU A 213 -6.58 3.43 -17.87
C GLU A 213 -6.05 4.07 -16.59
N GLY A 214 -5.19 3.36 -15.85
CA GLY A 214 -4.87 3.70 -14.47
C GLY A 214 -6.05 3.33 -13.54
N PRO A 215 -6.49 4.21 -12.61
CA PRO A 215 -5.84 5.48 -12.27
C PRO A 215 -4.42 5.23 -11.78
N TYR A 216 -3.45 5.97 -12.31
CA TYR A 216 -2.05 5.82 -11.92
C TYR A 216 -1.84 6.38 -10.52
N SER A 217 -0.88 5.82 -9.81
CA SER A 217 -0.53 6.21 -8.44
C SER A 217 0.91 6.68 -8.32
N TRP A 218 1.77 6.41 -9.31
CA TRP A 218 3.18 6.79 -9.34
C TRP A 218 3.59 7.47 -10.64
N TRP A 219 4.41 8.52 -10.52
CA TRP A 219 5.05 9.20 -11.66
C TRP A 219 6.47 9.63 -11.32
N SER A 220 7.41 9.32 -12.21
CA SER A 220 8.81 9.73 -12.06
C SER A 220 8.97 11.23 -11.80
N TYR A 221 9.95 11.59 -10.97
CA TYR A 221 10.47 12.96 -10.86
C TYR A 221 11.23 13.43 -12.10
N ARG A 222 11.59 12.53 -13.01
CA ARG A 222 12.37 12.88 -14.20
C ARG A 222 11.44 13.25 -15.36
N GLY A 223 11.80 14.32 -16.06
CA GLY A 223 11.10 14.77 -17.26
C GLY A 223 9.68 15.25 -16.94
N ARG A 224 8.76 15.01 -17.87
CA ARG A 224 7.35 15.46 -17.80
C ARG A 224 6.38 14.32 -17.54
N ALA A 225 6.81 13.29 -16.81
CA ALA A 225 5.98 12.10 -16.56
C ALA A 225 4.70 12.48 -15.81
N PHE A 226 4.80 13.35 -14.80
CA PHE A 226 3.64 13.85 -14.07
C PHE A 226 2.72 14.69 -14.97
N ASP A 227 3.25 15.68 -15.71
CA ASP A 227 2.42 16.59 -16.53
C ASP A 227 1.69 15.87 -17.67
N ASN A 228 2.35 14.88 -18.28
CA ASN A 228 1.80 14.09 -19.39
C ASN A 228 1.03 12.84 -18.91
N ASP A 229 0.84 12.70 -17.60
CA ASP A 229 0.21 11.53 -16.98
C ASP A 229 0.78 10.17 -17.44
N SER A 230 2.11 10.12 -17.62
CA SER A 230 2.84 8.91 -17.97
C SER A 230 3.15 8.09 -16.71
N GLY A 231 2.09 7.68 -16.03
CA GLY A 231 2.15 7.05 -14.72
C GLY A 231 2.09 5.52 -14.75
N TRP A 232 2.23 4.96 -13.54
CA TRP A 232 2.09 3.55 -13.23
C TRP A 232 1.09 3.41 -12.08
N ARG A 233 0.24 2.39 -12.12
CA ARG A 233 -0.59 1.97 -10.99
C ARG A 233 0.11 0.81 -10.29
N ILE A 234 0.81 1.13 -9.22
CA ILE A 234 1.60 0.18 -8.44
C ILE A 234 1.21 0.17 -6.95
N ASP A 235 0.32 1.08 -6.56
CA ASP A 235 -0.24 1.14 -5.21
C ASP A 235 -1.64 0.52 -5.22
N TYR A 236 -1.88 -0.44 -4.33
CA TYR A 236 -3.10 -1.26 -4.34
C TYR A 236 -3.77 -1.31 -2.99
N HIS A 237 -5.08 -1.57 -3.05
CA HIS A 237 -5.86 -2.13 -1.96
C HIS A 237 -6.25 -3.55 -2.40
N LEU A 238 -5.51 -4.56 -1.93
CA LEU A 238 -5.89 -5.95 -2.16
C LEU A 238 -6.65 -6.46 -0.95
N SER A 239 -7.95 -6.72 -1.10
CA SER A 239 -8.81 -7.13 0.01
C SER A 239 -9.41 -8.51 -0.18
N THR A 240 -9.92 -9.09 0.91
CA THR A 240 -10.82 -10.23 0.83
C THR A 240 -12.10 -9.86 0.05
N PRO A 241 -12.77 -10.84 -0.59
CA PRO A 241 -13.94 -10.57 -1.42
C PRO A 241 -15.11 -9.94 -0.68
N GLY A 242 -15.34 -10.30 0.59
CA GLY A 242 -16.43 -9.76 1.41
C GLY A 242 -16.26 -8.26 1.67
N LEU A 243 -15.05 -7.82 2.01
CA LEU A 243 -14.73 -6.40 2.13
C LEU A 243 -14.74 -5.67 0.78
N ALA A 244 -14.23 -6.29 -0.29
CA ALA A 244 -14.25 -5.71 -1.63
C ALA A 244 -15.67 -5.40 -2.11
N ALA A 245 -16.62 -6.30 -1.85
CA ALA A 245 -18.03 -6.14 -2.22
C ALA A 245 -18.71 -4.95 -1.51
N ARG A 246 -18.13 -4.47 -0.40
CA ARG A 246 -18.61 -3.29 0.33
C ARG A 246 -17.93 -1.99 -0.12
N ALA A 247 -16.94 -2.04 -1.02
CA ALA A 247 -16.26 -0.83 -1.47
C ALA A 247 -17.25 0.11 -2.19
N LEU A 248 -17.36 1.35 -1.71
CA LEU A 248 -18.29 2.36 -2.22
C LEU A 248 -17.62 3.29 -3.23
N LYS A 249 -16.36 3.64 -2.97
CA LYS A 249 -15.53 4.48 -3.86
C LYS A 249 -14.06 4.19 -3.64
N GLY A 250 -13.28 4.38 -4.69
CA GLY A 250 -11.82 4.25 -4.71
C GLY A 250 -11.27 5.31 -5.64
N TYR A 251 -10.23 6.05 -5.23
CA TYR A 251 -9.71 7.15 -6.03
C TYR A 251 -8.25 7.44 -5.67
N VAL A 252 -7.56 8.14 -6.58
CA VAL A 252 -6.19 8.61 -6.38
C VAL A 252 -6.21 10.12 -6.15
N GLU A 253 -5.63 10.58 -5.06
CA GLU A 253 -5.51 11.99 -4.68
C GLU A 253 -4.29 12.62 -5.35
N ARG A 254 -4.30 12.60 -6.69
CA ARG A 254 -3.21 13.19 -7.48
C ARG A 254 -3.19 14.71 -7.29
N ALA A 255 -2.02 15.25 -6.94
CA ALA A 255 -1.81 16.69 -6.84
C ALA A 255 -2.15 17.41 -8.16
N ALA A 256 -2.65 18.64 -8.09
CA ALA A 256 -3.05 19.39 -9.28
C ALA A 256 -1.86 19.74 -10.19
N THR A 257 -0.69 20.01 -9.59
CA THR A 257 0.55 20.30 -10.32
C THR A 257 1.72 19.45 -9.81
N HIS A 258 2.77 19.33 -10.65
CA HIS A 258 4.03 18.68 -10.26
C HIS A 258 4.66 19.33 -9.01
N ALA A 259 4.47 20.63 -8.79
CA ALA A 259 5.09 21.35 -7.67
C ALA A 259 4.41 21.08 -6.32
N GLU A 260 3.12 20.75 -6.32
CA GLU A 260 2.31 20.52 -5.12
C GLU A 260 2.45 19.09 -4.58
N ARG A 261 3.10 18.17 -5.31
CA ARG A 261 3.31 16.81 -4.83
C ARG A 261 4.42 16.75 -3.78
N TRP A 262 4.16 16.00 -2.72
CA TRP A 262 5.13 15.73 -1.65
C TRP A 262 5.78 14.34 -1.76
N SER A 263 5.29 13.50 -2.67
CA SER A 263 5.87 12.21 -3.07
C SER A 263 5.78 12.03 -4.59
N ASP A 264 6.57 11.11 -5.15
CA ASP A 264 6.37 10.59 -6.51
C ASP A 264 5.14 9.69 -6.62
N HIS A 265 4.61 9.23 -5.49
CA HIS A 265 3.30 8.58 -5.40
C HIS A 265 2.22 9.57 -4.97
N ALA A 266 0.97 9.27 -5.34
CA ALA A 266 -0.23 9.94 -4.84
C ALA A 266 -1.00 9.00 -3.90
N PRO A 267 -1.69 9.52 -2.88
CA PRO A 267 -2.53 8.71 -2.01
C PRO A 267 -3.61 7.96 -2.79
N VAL A 268 -3.77 6.67 -2.49
CA VAL A 268 -4.86 5.82 -2.98
C VAL A 268 -5.83 5.61 -1.83
N THR A 269 -7.06 6.08 -1.99
CA THR A 269 -8.07 6.05 -0.93
C THR A 269 -9.26 5.21 -1.34
N VAL A 270 -9.69 4.31 -0.46
CA VAL A 270 -10.89 3.48 -0.63
C VAL A 270 -11.80 3.65 0.58
N VAL A 271 -13.10 3.81 0.29
CA VAL A 271 -14.15 3.85 1.30
C VAL A 271 -14.95 2.56 1.24
N TYR A 272 -14.93 1.80 2.32
CA TYR A 272 -15.69 0.57 2.50
C TYR A 272 -16.96 0.86 3.30
N GLY A 273 -18.08 0.43 2.75
CA GLY A 273 -19.39 0.51 3.37
C GLY A 273 -19.57 -0.48 4.53
N PRO A 274 -20.73 -0.38 5.20
CA PRO A 274 -21.11 -1.26 6.31
C PRO A 274 -21.15 -2.75 5.93
#